data_AF-A0A0S6WSN6-F1
#
_entry.id   AF-A0A0S6WSN6-F1
#
_cell.length_a   1.000
_cell.length_b   1.000
_cell.length_c   1.000
_cell.angle_alpha   90.00
_cell.angle_beta   90.00
_cell.angle_gamma   90.00
#
_symmetry.space_group_name_H-M   'P 1'
#
loop_
_entity.id
_entity.type
_entity.pdbx_description
1 polymer ?
#
loop_
_entity_poly.entity_id
_entity_poly.type
_entity_poly.pdbx_seq_one_letter_code
_entity_poly.pdbx_strand_id
1 'polypeptide(L)' 'MSAIPDKEARCQAILALIAQGKGVVESCREVGGISEKTFQRWRKARAETAATH' A
#
# COMPACT_ATOMS: atom_id res chain seq x y z
N MET A 1 2.50 13.64 13.57
CA MET A 1 1.71 12.96 12.54
C MET A 1 2.04 13.57 11.19
N SER A 2 3.16 13.17 10.58
CA SER A 2 3.49 13.66 9.24
C SER A 2 2.65 12.86 8.25
N ALA A 3 1.57 13.47 7.76
CA ALA A 3 0.78 12.91 6.70
C ALA A 3 1.71 12.73 5.49
N ILE A 4 2.04 11.47 5.15
CA ILE A 4 2.70 11.19 3.88
C ILE A 4 1.72 11.68 2.81
N PRO A 5 2.09 12.70 2.01
CA PRO A 5 1.22 13.15 0.93
C PRO A 5 0.95 11.97 0.01
N ASP A 6 -0.30 11.84 -0.42
CA ASP A 6 -0.73 10.80 -1.35
C ASP A 6 -0.54 9.36 -0.84
N LYS A 7 -0.49 9.16 0.49
CA LYS A 7 -0.33 7.82 1.09
C LYS A 7 -1.32 6.80 0.52
N GLU A 8 -2.59 7.18 0.39
CA GLU A 8 -3.62 6.29 -0.14
C GLU A 8 -3.41 5.98 -1.62
N ALA A 9 -3.20 7.01 -2.45
CA ALA A 9 -2.93 6.85 -3.88
C ALA A 9 -1.71 5.96 -4.13
N ARG A 10 -0.63 6.14 -3.37
CA ARG A 10 0.58 5.31 -3.44
C ARG A 10 0.30 3.86 -3.04
N CYS A 11 -0.42 3.64 -1.94
CA CYS A 11 -0.83 2.29 -1.54
C CYS A 11 -1.69 1.59 -2.60
N GLN A 12 -2.62 2.31 -3.23
CA GLN A 12 -3.45 1.77 -4.31
C GLN A 12 -2.63 1.47 -5.56
N ALA A 13 -1.68 2.32 -5.93
CA ALA A 13 -0.74 2.06 -7.03
C ALA A 13 0.06 0.77 -6.78
N ILE A 14 0.56 0.58 -5.55
CA ILE A 14 1.25 -0.66 -5.16
C ILE A 14 0.33 -1.89 -5.32
N LEU A 15 -0.95 -1.80 -4.93
CA LEU A 15 -1.91 -2.90 -5.16
C LEU A 15 -2.13 -3.19 -6.64
N ALA A 16 -2.23 -2.15 -7.48
CA ALA A 16 -2.38 -2.32 -8.92
C ALA A 16 -1.17 -3.03 -9.54
N LEU A 17 0.04 -2.72 -9.09
CA LEU A 17 1.26 -3.40 -9.53
C LEU A 17 1.30 -4.86 -9.06
N ILE A 18 0.89 -5.13 -7.82
CA ILE A 18 0.79 -6.50 -7.30
C ILE A 18 -0.27 -7.32 -8.06
N ALA A 19 -1.41 -6.71 -8.41
CA ALA A 19 -2.45 -7.36 -9.21
C ALA A 19 -1.97 -7.70 -10.63
N GLN A 20 -1.00 -6.95 -11.15
CA GLN A 20 -0.33 -7.24 -12.42
C GLN A 20 0.78 -8.31 -12.28
N GLY A 21 0.99 -8.87 -11.09
CA GLY A 21 1.97 -9.91 -10.81
C GLY A 21 3.33 -9.42 -10.31
N LYS A 22 3.51 -8.10 -10.07
CA LYS A 22 4.75 -7.59 -9.47
C LYS A 22 4.86 -7.90 -7.98
N GLY A 23 6.08 -8.10 -7.50
CA GLY A 23 6.36 -8.25 -6.08
C GLY A 23 6.11 -6.97 -5.28
N VAL A 24 5.82 -7.11 -3.98
CA VAL A 24 5.55 -5.98 -3.07
C VAL A 24 6.75 -5.05 -2.93
N VAL A 25 7.96 -5.61 -2.83
CA VAL A 25 9.22 -4.85 -2.70
C VAL A 25 9.49 -4.03 -3.95
N GLU A 26 9.36 -4.64 -5.12
CA GLU A 26 9.57 -3.98 -6.43
C GLU A 26 8.56 -2.86 -6.62
N SER A 27 7.29 -3.12 -6.27
CA SER A 27 6.21 -2.13 -6.34
C SER A 27 6.44 -0.95 -5.39
N CYS A 28 6.92 -1.19 -4.17
CA CYS A 28 7.28 -0.10 -3.24
C CYS A 28 8.43 0.75 -3.76
N ARG A 29 9.42 0.12 -4.42
CA ARG A 29 10.56 0.81 -5.03
C ARG A 29 10.16 1.63 -6.25
N GLU A 30 9.25 1.11 -7.06
CA GLU A 30 8.73 1.78 -8.25
C GLU A 30 7.82 2.97 -7.91
N VAL A 31 6.91 2.82 -6.95
CA VAL A 31 6.01 3.90 -6.54
C VAL A 31 6.73 4.97 -5.72
N GLY A 32 7.66 4.57 -4.86
CA GLY A 32 8.43 5.49 -4.02
C GLY A 32 7.61 6.18 -2.93
N GLY A 33 8.27 6.66 -1.88
CA GLY A 33 7.62 7.44 -0.81
C GLY A 33 6.67 6.66 0.10
N ILE A 34 6.60 5.33 -0.04
CA ILE A 34 6.00 4.40 0.92
C ILE A 34 6.94 3.21 1.13
N SER A 35 7.22 2.89 2.40
CA SER A 35 7.91 1.65 2.76
C SER A 35 6.95 0.47 2.82
N GLU A 36 7.47 -0.73 2.60
CA GLU A 36 6.70 -1.98 2.71
C GLU A 36 5.92 -2.07 4.04
N LYS A 37 6.54 -1.72 5.17
CA LYS A 37 5.89 -1.71 6.48
C LYS A 37 4.65 -0.81 6.53
N THR A 38 4.72 0.36 5.89
CA THR A 38 3.60 1.31 5.80
C THR A 38 2.48 0.76 4.92
N PHE A 39 2.86 0.16 3.78
CA PHE A 39 1.92 -0.51 2.88
C PHE A 39 1.20 -1.67 3.57
N GLN A 40 1.94 -2.56 4.24
CA GLN A 40 1.35 -3.69 4.95
C GLN A 40 0.41 -3.26 6.08
N ARG A 41 0.77 -2.23 6.87
CA ARG A 41 -0.13 -1.67 7.89
C ARG A 41 -1.40 -1.11 7.29
N TRP A 42 -1.30 -0.36 6.20
CA TRP A 42 -2.47 0.17 5.50
C TRP A 42 -3.35 -0.96 4.94
N ARG A 43 -2.74 -2.00 4.34
CA ARG A 43 -3.46 -3.17 3.84
C ARG A 43 -4.20 -3.91 4.95
N LYS A 44 -3.55 -4.10 6.11
CA LYS A 44 -4.15 -4.76 7.27
C LYS A 44 -5.35 -3.96 7.80
N ALA A 45 -5.19 -2.65 7.99
CA ALA A 45 -6.28 -1.78 8.46
C ALA A 45 -7.50 -1.84 7.52
N ARG A 46 -7.29 -1.96 6.20
CA ARG A 46 -8.38 -2.14 5.23
C ARG A 46 -8.99 -3.53 5.25
N ALA A 47 -8.20 -4.58 5.47
CA ALA A 47 -8.72 -5.94 5.64
C ALA A 47 -9.59 -6.05 6.90
N GLU A 48 -9.20 -5.40 8.00
CA GLU A 48 -9.98 -5.33 9.24
C GLU A 48 -11.29 -4.54 9.04
N THR A 49 -11.24 -3.45 8.28
CA THR A 49 -12.43 -2.69 7.89
C THR A 49 -13.37 -3.51 7.01
N ALA A 50 -12.84 -4.30 6.07
CA ALA A 50 -13.63 -5.15 5.18
C ALA A 50 -14.22 -6.40 5.86
N ALA A 51 -13.59 -6.89 6.94
CA ALA A 51 -14.04 -8.07 7.69
C ALA A 51 -15.14 -7.77 8.73
N THR A 52 -15.51 -6.50 8.92
CA THR A 52 -16.50 -6.07 9.93
C THR A 52 -17.85 -5.71 9.29
N HIS A 53 -18.22 -6.33 8.16
CA HIS A 53 -19.53 -6.14 7.53
C HIS A 53 -20.15 -7.45 7.10
#